data_AF-A0A9K3DJU2-F1
#
_entry.id   AF-A0A9K3DJU2-F1
#
_cell.length_a   1.000
_cell.length_b   1.000
_cell.length_c   1.000
_cell.angle_alpha   90.00
_cell.angle_beta   90.00
_cell.angle_gamma   90.00
#
_symmetry.space_group_name_H-M   'P 1'
#
loop_
_entity.id
_entity.type
_entity.pdbx_description
1 polymer ?
#
loop_
_entity_poly.entity_id
_entity_poly.type
_entity_poly.pdbx_seq_one_letter_code
_entity_poly.pdbx_strand_id
1 'polypeptide(L)'
;MNIPTYYITTLDLGFQPTPVKRNCLEDFLGFHKMAPKQPNTGLFVGLNKGHVVTKKELAPRPSDRKGKTSKRVHFVRNLIREVAGFAPYEKRITELLKVGKDKRALKVAKRKLGTHKRAKKKREEMSSVLRKMRAGGGTEKKK
;
A
#
# COMPACT_ATOMS: atom_id res chain seq x y z
N MET A 1 -5.43 -58.38 -40.12
CA MET A 1 -5.47 -57.83 -41.49
C MET A 1 -6.92 -57.48 -41.82
N ASN A 2 -7.35 -56.24 -41.54
CA ASN A 2 -8.54 -55.62 -42.13
C ASN A 2 -8.55 -54.11 -41.77
N ILE A 3 -8.58 -53.25 -42.79
CA ILE A 3 -8.76 -51.78 -42.71
C ILE A 3 -10.28 -51.55 -42.74
N PRO A 4 -10.95 -50.67 -41.93
CA PRO A 4 -11.28 -49.30 -42.39
C PRO A 4 -11.64 -48.26 -41.25
N THR A 5 -11.21 -46.99 -41.26
CA THR A 5 -11.82 -45.81 -41.92
C THR A 5 -12.89 -45.03 -41.10
N TYR A 6 -12.76 -43.68 -41.06
CA TYR A 6 -13.76 -42.59 -40.85
C TYR A 6 -14.01 -41.90 -39.47
N TYR A 7 -14.26 -40.57 -39.60
CA TYR A 7 -14.93 -39.55 -38.73
C TYR A 7 -14.11 -38.95 -37.56
N ILE A 8 -13.62 -37.69 -37.61
CA ILE A 8 -14.27 -36.35 -37.54
C ILE A 8 -14.85 -36.01 -36.13
N THR A 9 -14.16 -35.04 -35.49
CA THR A 9 -14.57 -34.04 -34.46
C THR A 9 -15.26 -34.48 -33.15
N THR A 10 -14.61 -34.18 -32.02
CA THR A 10 -15.14 -33.29 -30.96
C THR A 10 -14.06 -32.99 -29.90
N LEU A 11 -13.92 -31.69 -29.58
CA LEU A 11 -13.67 -31.13 -28.25
C LEU A 11 -12.79 -31.94 -27.28
N ASP A 12 -11.55 -31.51 -27.06
CA ASP A 12 -10.98 -31.63 -25.72
C ASP A 12 -10.08 -30.45 -25.34
N LEU A 13 -10.27 -30.05 -24.09
CA LEU A 13 -9.88 -28.78 -23.48
C LEU A 13 -8.37 -28.72 -23.21
N GLY A 14 -7.66 -27.88 -23.97
CA GLY A 14 -6.28 -27.49 -23.66
C GLY A 14 -6.22 -26.46 -22.53
N PHE A 15 -6.49 -26.89 -21.29
CA PHE A 15 -6.25 -26.12 -20.06
C PHE A 15 -4.74 -26.06 -19.77
N GLN A 16 -4.11 -24.94 -20.06
CA GLN A 16 -2.73 -24.64 -19.62
C GLN A 16 -2.78 -23.79 -18.34
N PRO A 17 -2.40 -24.31 -17.16
CA PRO A 17 -2.31 -23.51 -15.94
C PRO A 17 -1.09 -22.59 -16.01
N THR A 18 -1.31 -21.28 -16.10
CA THR A 18 -0.22 -20.31 -15.94
C THR A 18 0.17 -20.17 -14.46
N PRO A 19 1.47 -20.13 -14.13
CA PRO A 19 1.93 -20.06 -12.75
C PRO A 19 1.66 -18.68 -12.15
N VAL A 20 0.78 -18.62 -11.15
CA VAL A 20 0.50 -17.42 -10.35
C VAL A 20 1.67 -17.14 -9.41
N LYS A 21 2.79 -16.65 -9.95
CA LYS A 21 3.82 -16.00 -9.12
C LYS A 21 3.26 -14.65 -8.67
N ARG A 22 2.54 -14.66 -7.54
CA ARG A 22 2.16 -13.44 -6.80
C ARG A 22 3.44 -12.80 -6.23
N ASN A 23 4.07 -11.95 -7.02
CA ASN A 23 5.07 -11.03 -6.50
C ASN A 23 4.34 -9.98 -5.65
N CYS A 24 4.27 -10.20 -4.34
CA CYS A 24 3.77 -9.27 -3.31
C CYS A 24 4.48 -7.90 -3.26
N LEU A 25 5.36 -7.59 -4.21
CA LEU A 25 6.14 -6.35 -4.26
C LEU A 25 5.45 -5.22 -5.06
N GLU A 26 4.51 -5.55 -5.94
CA GLU A 26 3.83 -4.58 -6.82
C GLU A 26 2.71 -3.79 -6.12
N ASP A 27 2.23 -4.25 -4.95
CA ASP A 27 1.10 -3.62 -4.26
C ASP A 27 1.48 -2.40 -3.40
N PHE A 28 2.77 -2.20 -3.10
CA PHE A 28 3.19 -1.26 -2.04
C PHE A 28 3.51 0.16 -2.53
N LEU A 29 3.70 0.36 -3.84
CA LEU A 29 3.87 1.69 -4.45
C LEU A 29 2.79 1.96 -5.51
N GLY A 30 1.60 1.43 -5.28
CA GLY A 30 0.44 1.63 -6.13
C GLY A 30 -0.05 3.07 -6.16
N PHE A 31 0.60 3.92 -6.93
CA PHE A 31 -0.11 4.83 -7.82
C PHE A 31 -0.85 3.94 -8.84
N HIS A 32 -1.89 3.24 -8.37
CA HIS A 32 -2.88 2.70 -9.29
C HIS A 32 -3.50 3.91 -9.96
N LYS A 33 -3.03 4.22 -11.18
CA LYS A 33 -3.74 5.10 -12.11
C LYS A 33 -5.12 4.48 -12.23
N MET A 34 -6.08 5.03 -11.50
CA MET A 34 -7.46 4.59 -11.56
C MET A 34 -7.84 4.70 -13.03
N ALA A 35 -8.21 3.58 -13.65
CA ALA A 35 -8.54 3.54 -15.06
C ALA A 35 -9.55 4.65 -15.36
N PRO A 36 -9.43 5.38 -16.50
CA PRO A 36 -10.36 6.45 -16.81
C PRO A 36 -11.77 5.89 -16.74
N LYS A 37 -12.63 6.54 -15.94
CA LYS A 37 -14.02 6.12 -15.80
C LYS A 37 -14.63 6.11 -17.20
N GLN A 38 -15.12 4.95 -17.63
CA GLN A 38 -15.75 4.78 -18.94
C GLN A 38 -16.84 5.84 -19.14
N PRO A 39 -17.02 6.37 -20.37
CA PRO A 39 -18.04 7.36 -20.64
C PRO A 39 -19.42 6.80 -20.25
N ASN A 40 -20.27 7.66 -19.68
CA ASN A 40 -21.62 7.25 -19.33
C ASN A 40 -22.36 6.86 -20.63
N THR A 41 -23.11 5.75 -20.60
CA THR A 41 -23.75 5.14 -21.77
C THR A 41 -25.15 5.70 -22.04
N GLY A 42 -25.60 6.75 -21.32
CA GLY A 42 -26.94 7.32 -21.47
C GLY A 42 -28.06 6.46 -20.89
N LEU A 43 -27.75 5.29 -20.32
CA LEU A 43 -28.72 4.36 -19.75
C LEU A 43 -29.24 4.86 -18.37
N PHE A 44 -30.50 4.59 -18.05
CA PHE A 44 -31.13 4.95 -16.76
C PHE A 44 -30.64 4.06 -15.59
N VAL A 45 -30.27 2.81 -15.87
CA VAL A 45 -29.76 1.83 -14.90
C VAL A 45 -28.41 1.23 -15.37
N GLY A 46 -27.59 0.74 -14.44
CA GLY A 46 -26.26 0.18 -14.72
C GLY A 46 -25.07 0.97 -14.13
N LEU A 47 -23.85 0.47 -14.29
CA LEU A 47 -22.61 1.04 -13.71
C LEU A 47 -22.17 2.36 -14.37
N ASN A 48 -22.40 2.49 -15.69
CA ASN A 48 -22.09 3.68 -16.49
C ASN A 48 -23.36 4.46 -16.85
N LYS A 49 -24.35 4.46 -15.96
CA LYS A 49 -25.62 5.16 -16.15
C LYS A 49 -25.48 6.68 -16.09
N GLY A 50 -26.49 7.37 -16.59
CA GLY A 50 -26.60 8.83 -16.57
C GLY A 50 -26.26 9.49 -17.89
N HIS A 51 -26.47 10.79 -17.96
CA HIS A 51 -26.28 11.58 -19.17
C HIS A 51 -24.81 11.55 -19.62
N VAL A 52 -24.60 11.44 -20.94
CA VAL A 52 -23.28 11.49 -21.56
C VAL A 52 -22.75 12.92 -21.42
N VAL A 53 -21.82 13.14 -20.48
CA VAL A 53 -21.22 14.45 -20.23
C VAL A 53 -19.71 14.34 -20.43
N THR A 54 -19.15 15.21 -21.27
CA THR A 54 -17.70 15.37 -21.43
C THR A 54 -17.14 16.06 -20.18
N LYS A 55 -16.48 15.29 -19.31
CA LYS A 55 -15.90 15.85 -18.08
C LYS A 55 -14.64 16.64 -18.42
N LYS A 56 -14.61 17.91 -18.01
CA LYS A 56 -13.43 18.76 -18.07
C LYS A 56 -12.54 18.48 -16.84
N GLU A 57 -11.25 18.25 -17.07
CA GLU A 57 -10.27 18.18 -15.99
C GLU A 57 -10.08 19.59 -15.41
N LEU A 58 -10.63 19.82 -14.22
CA LEU A 58 -10.47 21.07 -13.50
C LEU A 58 -9.15 21.07 -12.73
N ALA A 59 -8.48 22.22 -12.69
CA ALA A 59 -7.30 22.38 -11.85
C ALA A 59 -7.66 22.10 -10.39
N PRO A 60 -6.81 21.36 -9.64
CA PRO A 60 -7.10 21.00 -8.26
C PRO A 60 -7.18 22.26 -7.40
N ARG A 61 -8.20 22.33 -6.54
CA ARG A 61 -8.43 23.51 -5.72
C ARG A 61 -7.32 23.65 -4.68
N PRO A 62 -6.90 24.88 -4.32
CA PRO A 62 -5.92 25.09 -3.26
C PRO A 62 -6.30 24.44 -1.91
N SER A 63 -7.59 24.31 -1.60
CA SER A 63 -8.12 23.61 -0.42
C SER A 63 -7.66 22.16 -0.33
N ASP A 64 -7.53 21.48 -1.47
CA ASP A 64 -7.19 20.05 -1.55
C ASP A 64 -5.70 19.80 -1.24
N ARG A 65 -4.90 20.87 -1.16
CA ARG A 65 -3.48 20.82 -0.81
C ARG A 65 -3.25 20.69 0.71
N LYS A 66 -4.29 20.86 1.53
CA LYS A 66 -4.19 20.78 3.00
C LYS A 66 -3.70 19.38 3.44
N GLY A 67 -2.68 19.34 4.30
CA GLY A 67 -2.10 18.09 4.83
C GLY A 67 -0.84 17.61 4.11
N LYS A 68 -0.47 18.20 2.96
CA LYS A 68 0.84 17.97 2.34
C LYS A 68 1.93 18.65 3.16
N THR A 69 3.04 17.93 3.36
CA THR A 69 4.19 18.44 4.13
C THR A 69 5.18 19.16 3.21
N SER A 70 5.56 20.39 3.53
CA SER A 70 6.63 21.12 2.83
C SER A 70 8.03 20.73 3.33
N LYS A 71 9.07 21.02 2.53
CA LYS A 71 10.48 20.70 2.86
C LYS A 71 10.89 21.27 4.22
N ARG A 72 10.56 22.54 4.50
CA ARG A 72 10.83 23.21 5.78
C ARG A 72 10.18 22.48 6.96
N VAL A 73 8.90 22.11 6.85
CA VAL A 73 8.18 21.44 7.94
C VAL A 73 8.71 20.02 8.16
N HIS A 74 9.15 19.32 7.12
CA HIS A 74 9.78 18.01 7.27
C HIS A 74 11.11 18.12 8.05
N PHE A 75 11.96 19.10 7.72
CA PHE A 75 13.22 19.36 8.41
C PHE A 75 13.00 19.65 9.91
N VAL A 76 12.11 20.59 10.23
CA VAL A 76 11.80 20.95 11.63
C VAL A 76 11.27 19.75 12.43
N ARG A 77 10.41 18.91 11.83
CA ARG A 77 9.89 17.70 12.51
C ARG A 77 10.96 16.64 12.76
N ASN A 78 12.00 16.56 11.93
CA ASN A 78 13.11 15.63 12.15
C ASN A 78 13.99 16.12 13.31
N LEU A 79 14.35 17.42 13.32
CA LEU A 79 15.12 18.03 14.42
C LEU A 79 14.44 17.84 15.78
N ILE A 80 13.13 18.10 15.88
CA ILE A 80 12.40 17.94 17.15
C ILE A 80 12.43 16.49 17.65
N ARG A 81 12.39 15.49 16.74
CA ARG A 81 12.44 14.08 17.13
C ARG A 81 13.81 13.66 17.65
N GLU A 82 14.88 14.28 17.16
CA GLU A 82 16.24 14.05 17.66
C GLU A 82 16.40 14.63 19.07
N VAL A 83 15.86 15.83 19.32
CA VAL A 83 15.95 16.51 20.63
C VAL A 83 15.03 15.90 21.68
N ALA A 84 13.75 15.67 21.36
CA ALA A 84 12.75 15.21 22.33
C ALA A 84 12.73 13.69 22.52
N GLY A 85 13.28 12.93 21.56
CA GLY A 85 13.28 11.47 21.58
C GLY A 85 11.89 10.83 21.44
N PHE A 86 11.80 9.55 21.83
CA PHE A 86 10.58 8.74 21.70
C PHE A 86 9.73 8.71 22.98
N ALA A 87 8.42 8.72 22.81
CA ALA A 87 7.47 8.54 23.89
C ALA A 87 7.48 7.09 24.44
N PRO A 88 7.05 6.84 25.70
CA PRO A 88 7.15 5.51 26.33
C PRO A 88 6.29 4.43 25.65
N TYR A 89 5.25 4.80 24.91
CA TYR A 89 4.47 3.83 24.12
C TYR A 89 5.17 3.49 22.79
N GLU A 90 5.92 4.42 22.21
CA GLU A 90 6.69 4.21 20.98
C GLU A 90 7.88 3.28 21.26
N LYS A 91 8.54 3.44 22.42
CA LYS A 91 9.58 2.51 22.90
C LYS A 91 9.07 1.07 23.02
N ARG A 92 7.92 0.87 23.69
CA ARG A 92 7.26 -0.44 23.78
C ARG A 92 6.90 -1.05 22.42
N ILE A 93 6.51 -0.22 21.44
CA ILE A 93 6.26 -0.69 20.07
C ILE A 93 7.58 -1.17 19.42
N THR A 94 8.68 -0.41 19.56
CA THR A 94 9.98 -0.84 19.01
C THR A 94 10.51 -2.11 19.64
N GLU A 95 10.32 -2.31 20.94
CA GLU A 95 10.69 -3.56 21.63
C GLU A 95 9.94 -4.75 21.04
N LEU A 96 8.62 -4.63 20.88
CA LEU A 96 7.80 -5.69 20.28
C LEU A 96 8.15 -5.97 18.81
N LEU A 97 8.55 -4.93 18.06
CA LEU A 97 8.99 -5.06 16.68
C LEU A 97 10.38 -5.70 16.56
N LYS A 98 11.29 -5.49 17.53
CA LYS A 98 12.58 -6.20 17.58
C LYS A 98 12.40 -7.70 17.77
N VAL A 99 11.42 -8.11 18.57
CA VAL A 99 11.09 -9.53 18.82
C VAL A 99 10.25 -10.14 17.67
N GLY A 100 9.79 -9.34 16.69
CA GLY A 100 8.97 -9.82 15.58
C GLY A 100 7.49 -10.06 15.93
N LYS A 101 6.99 -9.52 17.06
CA LYS A 101 5.60 -9.71 17.52
C LYS A 101 4.67 -8.61 16.99
N ASP A 102 4.53 -8.50 15.68
CA ASP A 102 3.78 -7.44 14.99
C ASP A 102 2.30 -7.35 15.39
N LYS A 103 1.62 -8.49 15.54
CA LYS A 103 0.20 -8.54 15.96
C LYS A 103 0.02 -7.98 17.37
N ARG A 104 0.99 -8.19 18.27
CA ARG A 104 0.99 -7.60 19.63
C ARG A 104 1.29 -6.11 19.57
N ALA A 105 2.26 -5.69 18.76
CA ALA A 105 2.57 -4.27 18.55
C ALA A 105 1.34 -3.48 18.03
N LEU A 106 0.60 -4.04 17.06
CA LEU A 106 -0.63 -3.44 16.55
C LEU A 106 -1.73 -3.33 17.61
N LYS A 107 -1.83 -4.32 18.51
CA LYS A 107 -2.81 -4.27 19.62
C LYS A 107 -2.47 -3.15 20.61
N VAL A 108 -1.19 -2.97 20.95
CA VAL A 108 -0.72 -1.87 21.81
C VAL A 108 -0.96 -0.52 21.13
N ALA A 109 -0.59 -0.38 19.85
CA ALA A 109 -0.77 0.86 19.10
C ALA A 109 -2.26 1.21 18.95
N LYS A 110 -3.14 0.23 18.68
CA LYS A 110 -4.60 0.46 18.61
C LYS A 110 -5.16 0.89 19.96
N ARG A 111 -4.72 0.30 21.08
CA ARG A 111 -5.16 0.71 22.43
C ARG A 111 -4.73 2.14 22.78
N LYS A 112 -3.63 2.64 22.21
CA LYS A 112 -3.13 4.01 22.47
C LYS A 112 -3.66 5.06 21.48
N LEU A 113 -3.82 4.72 20.21
CA LEU A 113 -4.21 5.67 19.14
C LEU A 113 -5.69 5.55 18.72
N GLY A 114 -6.39 4.53 19.24
CA GLY A 114 -7.80 4.22 18.98
C GLY A 114 -8.04 3.46 17.67
N THR A 115 -7.68 4.06 16.53
CA THR A 115 -8.04 3.51 15.21
C THR A 115 -6.96 2.60 14.61
N HIS A 116 -7.38 1.63 13.81
CA HIS A 116 -6.47 0.68 13.16
C HIS A 116 -5.62 1.35 12.06
N LYS A 117 -6.17 2.34 11.32
CA LYS A 117 -5.43 3.10 10.31
C LYS A 117 -4.26 3.87 10.94
N ARG A 118 -4.48 4.55 12.07
CA ARG A 118 -3.43 5.25 12.82
C ARG A 118 -2.40 4.29 13.41
N ALA A 119 -2.85 3.15 13.92
CA ALA A 119 -1.96 2.11 14.45
C ALA A 119 -1.02 1.53 13.38
N LYS A 120 -1.54 1.22 12.18
CA LYS A 120 -0.71 0.79 11.04
C LYS A 120 0.31 1.86 10.67
N LYS A 121 -0.11 3.12 10.54
CA LYS A 121 0.79 4.24 10.25
C LYS A 121 1.93 4.33 11.27
N LYS A 122 1.61 4.22 12.57
CA LYS A 122 2.62 4.25 13.63
C LYS A 122 3.53 3.04 13.65
N ARG A 123 3.04 1.85 13.30
CA ARG A 123 3.89 0.67 13.09
C ARG A 123 4.91 0.91 11.98
N GLU A 124 4.47 1.43 10.83
CA GLU A 124 5.37 1.72 9.70
C GLU A 124 6.41 2.79 10.05
N GLU A 125 6.02 3.83 10.80
CA GLU A 125 6.96 4.83 11.33
C GLU A 125 8.03 4.18 12.22
N MET A 126 7.66 3.34 13.19
CA MET A 126 8.63 2.68 14.09
C MET A 126 9.49 1.64 13.35
N SER A 127 8.92 0.92 12.37
CA SER A 127 9.68 0.02 11.49
C SER A 127 10.71 0.77 10.66
N SER A 128 10.36 1.95 10.14
CA SER A 128 11.29 2.81 9.40
C SER A 128 12.44 3.30 10.29
N VAL A 129 12.15 3.68 11.54
CA VAL A 129 13.19 4.05 12.52
C VAL A 129 14.16 2.89 12.75
N LEU A 130 13.66 1.67 12.97
CA LEU A 130 14.53 0.50 13.15
C LEU A 130 15.40 0.22 11.92
N ARG A 131 14.86 0.40 10.71
CA ARG A 131 15.65 0.27 9.47
C ARG A 131 16.76 1.31 9.39
N LYS A 132 16.47 2.58 9.74
CA LYS A 132 17.47 3.65 9.79
C LYS A 132 18.56 3.38 10.84
N MET A 133 18.17 2.94 12.04
CA MET A 133 19.12 2.58 13.10
C MET A 133 20.03 1.42 12.69
N ARG A 134 19.49 0.40 12.00
CA ARG A 134 20.31 -0.71 11.48
C ARG A 134 21.27 -0.26 10.38
N ALA A 135 20.85 0.65 9.50
CA ALA A 135 21.69 1.19 8.45
C ALA A 135 22.81 2.10 9.01
N GLY A 136 22.50 2.94 10.01
CA GLY A 136 23.49 3.82 10.66
C GLY A 136 24.40 3.10 11.65
N GLY A 137 23.92 2.07 12.34
CA GLY A 137 24.73 1.31 13.31
C GLY A 137 25.83 0.44 12.70
N GLY A 138 25.87 0.30 11.37
CA GLY A 138 26.93 -0.41 10.64
C GLY A 138 28.21 0.42 10.45
N THR A 139 28.12 1.75 10.53
CA THR A 139 29.27 2.65 10.27
C THR A 139 30.10 2.96 11.52
N GLU A 140 29.58 2.75 12.73
CA GLU A 140 30.28 3.03 13.99
C GLU A 140 31.16 1.87 14.50
N LYS A 141 31.01 0.65 13.97
CA LYS A 141 31.80 -0.52 14.40
C LYS A 141 33.09 -0.77 13.61
N LYS A 142 33.48 0.12 12.70
CA LYS A 142 34.66 -0.06 11.82
C LYS A 142 35.83 0.90 12.13
N LYS A 143 35.94 1.34 13.38
CA LYS A 143 37.11 2.10 13.86
C LYS A 143 37.64 1.49 15.14
#